data_AF-A0A4Q3R8Q8-F1
#
_entry.id   AF-A0A4Q3R8Q8-F1
#
_cell.length_a   1.000
_cell.length_b   1.000
_cell.length_c   1.000
_cell.angle_alpha   90.00
_cell.angle_beta   90.00
_cell.angle_gamma   90.00
#
_symmetry.space_group_name_H-M   'P 1'
#
loop_
_entity.id
_entity.type
_entity.pdbx_description
1 polymer ?
#
loop_
_entity_poly.entity_id
_entity_poly.type
_entity_poly.pdbx_seq_one_letter_code
_entity_poly.pdbx_strand_id
1 'polypeptide(L)'
;MKKFLVVGAGFSGAVLANELANQLECEIDVIDERSHIGGNCYTQRDKETGVMVHTYGPHIFNTDRKDIWDYVNRFIELVPYINRVKAVYNG
;
A
#
# COMPACT_ATOMS: atom_id res chain seq x y z
N MET A 1 -21.34 5.27 19.51
CA MET A 1 -20.36 5.10 18.43
C MET A 1 -19.00 4.77 19.03
N LYS A 2 -18.36 3.68 18.62
CA LYS A 2 -17.00 3.31 19.10
C LYS A 2 -15.95 4.20 18.43
N LYS A 3 -14.85 4.50 19.11
CA LYS A 3 -13.72 5.27 18.56
C LYS A 3 -12.46 4.41 18.51
N PHE A 4 -11.76 4.45 17.38
CA PHE A 4 -10.49 3.76 17.18
C PHE A 4 -9.41 4.75 16.76
N LEU A 5 -8.18 4.53 17.24
CA LEU A 5 -6.98 5.19 16.74
C LEU A 5 -6.09 4.13 16.10
N VAL A 6 -5.79 4.31 14.82
CA VAL A 6 -4.85 3.48 14.06
C VAL A 6 -3.57 4.28 13.86
N VAL A 7 -2.45 3.75 14.38
CA VAL A 7 -1.13 4.38 14.25
C VAL A 7 -0.35 3.69 13.14
N GLY A 8 -0.02 4.45 12.10
CA GLY A 8 0.59 4.00 10.85
C GLY A 8 -0.45 3.85 9.73
N ALA A 9 -0.26 4.58 8.64
CA ALA A 9 -1.10 4.57 7.44
C ALA A 9 -0.52 3.69 6.31
N GLY A 10 0.30 2.69 6.65
CA GLY A 10 0.72 1.62 5.73
C GLY A 10 -0.38 0.58 5.51
N PHE A 11 -0.09 -0.50 4.77
CA PHE A 11 -1.10 -1.52 4.44
C PHE A 11 -1.85 -2.08 5.65
N SER A 12 -1.15 -2.44 6.74
CA SER A 12 -1.80 -2.98 7.94
C SER A 12 -2.83 -2.02 8.53
N GLY A 13 -2.46 -0.75 8.68
CA GLY A 13 -3.35 0.27 9.25
C GLY A 13 -4.49 0.64 8.30
N ALA A 14 -4.19 0.84 7.02
CA ALA A 14 -5.19 1.16 6.01
C ALA A 14 -6.24 0.05 5.83
N VAL A 15 -5.80 -1.22 5.77
CA VAL A 15 -6.69 -2.38 5.65
C VAL A 15 -7.54 -2.53 6.92
N LEU A 16 -6.94 -2.45 8.11
CA LEU A 16 -7.68 -2.56 9.36
C LEU A 16 -8.74 -1.45 9.49
N ALA A 17 -8.36 -0.20 9.22
CA ALA A 17 -9.28 0.93 9.27
C ALA A 17 -10.44 0.75 8.27
N ASN A 18 -10.15 0.31 7.05
CA ASN A 18 -11.18 0.03 6.04
C ASN A 18 -12.15 -1.07 6.49
N GLU A 19 -11.64 -2.17 7.05
CA GLU A 19 -12.50 -3.27 7.51
C GLU A 19 -13.37 -2.87 8.71
N LEU A 20 -12.81 -2.15 9.68
CA LEU A 20 -13.57 -1.63 10.82
C LEU A 20 -14.67 -0.67 10.38
N ALA A 21 -14.36 0.26 9.47
CA ALA A 21 -15.32 1.25 8.97
C ALA A 21 -16.50 0.60 8.21
N ASN A 22 -16.25 -0.49 7.50
CA ASN A 22 -17.29 -1.19 6.73
C ASN A 22 -18.14 -2.15 7.58
N GLN A 23 -17.62 -2.63 8.71
CA GLN A 23 -18.30 -3.64 9.53
C GLN A 23 -18.97 -3.07 10.79
N LEU A 24 -18.56 -1.89 11.26
CA LEU A 24 -19.00 -1.32 12.53
C LEU A 24 -19.42 0.14 12.38
N GLU A 25 -20.42 0.55 13.16
CA GLU A 25 -20.74 1.96 13.37
C GLU A 25 -19.71 2.60 14.32
N CYS A 26 -18.64 3.15 13.74
CA CYS A 26 -17.50 3.68 14.48
C CYS A 26 -16.88 4.91 13.81
N GLU A 27 -16.08 5.63 14.59
CA GLU A 27 -15.22 6.73 14.16
C GLU A 27 -13.77 6.26 14.29
N ILE A 28 -12.96 6.51 13.25
CA ILE A 28 -11.59 6.01 13.16
C ILE A 28 -10.67 7.16 12.79
N ASP A 29 -9.72 7.46 13.67
CA ASP A 29 -8.59 8.33 13.37
C ASP A 29 -7.42 7.47 12.90
N VAL A 30 -6.91 7.75 11.70
CA VAL A 30 -5.67 7.13 11.19
C VAL A 30 -4.58 8.19 11.20
N ILE A 31 -3.53 7.95 11.95
CA ILE A 31 -2.38 8.86 12.05
C ILE A 31 -1.12 8.18 11.51
N ASP A 32 -0.23 8.95 10.93
CA ASP A 32 1.11 8.51 10.54
C ASP A 32 2.09 9.61 10.93
N GLU A 33 3.31 9.22 11.32
CA GLU A 33 4.37 10.20 11.59
C GLU A 33 4.91 10.83 10.30
N ARG A 34 4.73 10.13 9.17
CA ARG A 34 5.16 10.59 7.85
C ARG A 34 4.20 11.64 7.31
N SER A 35 4.71 12.50 6.44
CA SER A 35 3.92 13.53 5.74
C SER A 35 3.04 12.97 4.62
N HIS A 36 2.93 11.65 4.49
CA HIS A 36 2.16 10.97 3.46
C HIS A 36 1.63 9.63 3.97
N ILE A 37 0.62 9.10 3.28
CA ILE A 37 0.04 7.77 3.53
C ILE A 37 0.84 6.66 2.82
N GLY A 38 0.47 5.41 3.06
CA GLY A 38 0.97 4.24 2.32
C GLY A 38 2.23 3.61 2.92
N GLY A 39 2.80 4.18 3.98
CA GLY A 39 4.03 3.67 4.60
C GLY A 39 5.16 3.53 3.57
N ASN A 40 5.81 2.37 3.53
CA ASN A 40 6.90 2.12 2.56
C ASN A 40 6.39 1.96 1.12
N CYS A 41 5.10 1.66 0.93
CA CYS A 41 4.51 1.52 -0.40
C CYS A 41 4.09 2.88 -1.02
N TYR A 42 4.42 4.00 -0.37
CA TYR A 42 4.16 5.31 -0.92
C TYR A 42 4.91 5.55 -2.23
N THR A 43 4.18 6.09 -3.20
CA THR A 43 4.71 6.50 -4.51
C THR A 43 4.49 7.99 -4.71
N GLN A 44 5.40 8.64 -5.40
CA GLN A 44 5.26 10.04 -5.83
C GLN A 44 5.70 10.20 -7.27
N ARG A 45 5.24 11.27 -7.94
CA ARG A 45 5.81 11.64 -9.24
C ARG A 45 7.09 12.41 -9.03
N ASP A 46 8.15 11.99 -9.70
CA ASP A 46 9.35 12.79 -9.84
C ASP A 46 9.01 14.13 -10.52
N LYS A 47 9.54 15.23 -10.00
CA LYS A 47 9.14 16.58 -10.41
C LYS A 47 9.67 16.97 -11.79
N GLU A 48 10.81 16.43 -12.18
CA GLU A 48 11.49 16.79 -13.42
C GLU A 48 11.00 15.93 -14.59
N THR A 49 10.87 14.62 -14.36
CA THR A 49 10.54 13.63 -15.39
C THR A 49 9.06 13.25 -15.43
N GLY A 50 8.31 13.51 -14.35
CA GLY A 50 6.92 13.09 -14.20
C GLY A 50 6.72 11.58 -13.97
N VAL A 51 7.81 10.81 -13.93
CA VAL A 51 7.80 9.36 -13.71
C VAL A 51 7.30 9.05 -12.31
N MET A 52 6.42 8.06 -12.18
CA MET A 52 5.98 7.57 -10.87
C MET A 52 7.09 6.72 -10.25
N VAL A 53 7.55 7.12 -9.07
CA VAL A 53 8.63 6.46 -8.32
C VAL A 53 8.13 5.96 -6.98
N HIS A 54 8.67 4.83 -6.54
CA HIS A 54 8.46 4.30 -5.20
C HIS A 54 9.48 4.96 -4.27
N THR A 55 9.02 5.75 -3.30
CA THR A 55 9.90 6.58 -2.47
C THR A 55 10.86 5.74 -1.63
N TYR A 56 10.46 4.52 -1.26
CA TYR A 56 11.21 3.63 -0.37
C TYR A 56 11.68 2.35 -1.06
N GLY A 57 12.06 2.46 -2.33
CA GLY A 57 12.51 1.33 -3.14
C GLY A 57 11.37 0.57 -3.80
N PRO A 58 11.69 -0.33 -4.76
CA PRO A 58 10.69 -0.99 -5.60
C PRO A 58 9.77 -1.89 -4.77
N HIS A 59 8.46 -1.71 -4.92
CA HIS A 59 7.44 -2.57 -4.33
C HIS A 59 6.65 -3.24 -5.45
N ILE A 60 6.87 -4.53 -5.64
CA ILE A 60 6.14 -5.31 -6.64
C ILE A 60 5.13 -6.19 -5.92
N PHE A 61 3.84 -5.91 -6.14
CA PHE A 61 2.77 -6.71 -5.58
C PHE A 61 2.78 -8.11 -6.19
N ASN A 62 2.75 -9.12 -5.33
CA ASN A 62 2.64 -10.52 -5.71
C ASN A 62 1.96 -11.29 -4.58
N THR A 63 1.09 -12.23 -4.94
CA THR A 63 0.42 -13.12 -3.99
C THR A 63 -0.08 -14.37 -4.72
N ASP A 64 -0.09 -15.50 -4.04
CA ASP A 64 -0.75 -16.75 -4.47
C ASP A 64 -2.17 -16.90 -3.90
N ARG A 65 -2.60 -15.94 -3.07
CA ARG A 65 -3.89 -15.95 -2.40
C ARG A 65 -4.95 -15.20 -3.20
N LYS A 66 -5.93 -15.94 -3.72
CA LYS A 66 -7.05 -15.39 -4.49
C LYS A 66 -7.84 -14.34 -3.71
N ASP A 67 -8.08 -14.58 -2.42
CA ASP A 67 -8.85 -13.65 -1.58
C ASP A 67 -8.15 -12.31 -1.40
N ILE A 68 -6.81 -12.30 -1.26
CA ILE A 68 -6.00 -11.08 -1.22
C ILE A 68 -5.97 -10.38 -2.59
N TRP A 69 -5.84 -11.14 -3.68
CA TRP A 69 -5.90 -10.61 -5.04
C TRP A 69 -7.25 -9.92 -5.30
N ASP A 70 -8.34 -10.60 -5.02
CA ASP A 70 -9.70 -10.08 -5.17
C ASP A 70 -9.91 -8.84 -4.29
N TYR A 71 -9.43 -8.87 -3.04
CA TYR A 71 -9.53 -7.75 -2.10
C TYR A 71 -8.89 -6.48 -2.66
N VAL A 72 -7.63 -6.57 -3.12
CA VAL A 72 -6.87 -5.41 -3.63
C VAL A 72 -7.48 -4.88 -4.92
N ASN A 73 -8.00 -5.76 -5.80
CA ASN A 73 -8.63 -5.38 -7.05
C ASN A 73 -9.95 -4.59 -6.88
N ARG A 74 -10.51 -4.51 -5.67
CA ARG A 74 -11.64 -3.60 -5.37
C ARG A 74 -11.22 -2.13 -5.30
N PHE A 75 -9.94 -1.85 -5.07
CA PHE A 75 -9.42 -0.49 -4.89
C PHE A 75 -8.61 -0.01 -6.10
N ILE A 76 -7.98 -0.93 -6.83
CA ILE A 76 -7.12 -0.59 -7.97
C ILE A 76 -7.08 -1.77 -8.95
N GLU A 77 -7.10 -1.48 -10.24
CA GLU A 77 -6.81 -2.48 -11.26
C GLU A 77 -5.30 -2.76 -11.30
N LEU A 78 -4.89 -3.99 -11.01
CA LEU A 78 -3.50 -4.40 -11.09
C LEU A 78 -3.13 -4.80 -12.52
N VAL A 79 -2.08 -4.18 -13.05
CA VAL A 79 -1.54 -4.51 -14.37
C VAL A 79 -0.64 -5.75 -14.28
N PRO A 80 -0.74 -6.72 -15.21
CA PRO A 80 0.16 -7.87 -15.24
C PRO A 80 1.63 -7.47 -15.38
N TYR A 81 2.44 -7.78 -14.37
CA TYR A 81 3.89 -7.58 -14.37
C TYR A 81 4.60 -8.75 -13.66
N ILE A 82 5.56 -9.36 -14.34
CA ILE A 82 6.40 -10.43 -13.76
C ILE A 82 7.80 -9.84 -13.52
N ASN A 83 8.13 -9.63 -12.24
CA ASN A 83 9.45 -9.17 -11.85
C ASN A 83 10.52 -10.18 -12.25
N ARG A 84 11.64 -9.70 -12.81
CA ARG A 84 12.81 -10.51 -13.17
C ARG A 84 14.06 -9.82 -12.67
N VAL A 85 14.76 -10.46 -11.75
CA VAL A 85 16.00 -9.93 -11.16
C VAL A 85 17.20 -10.54 -11.87
N LYS A 86 18.25 -9.75 -12.10
CA LYS A 86 19.56 -10.22 -12.58
C LYS A 86 20.58 -10.04 -11.47
N ALA A 87 21.38 -11.08 -11.22
CA ALA A 87 22.55 -11.00 -10.35
C ALA A 87 23.80 -10.84 -11.22
N VAL A 88 24.70 -9.93 -10.83
CA VAL A 88 26.03 -9.79 -11.42
C VAL A 88 27.04 -10.34 -10.43
N TYR A 89 27.89 -11.25 -10.89
CA TYR A 89 28.94 -11.88 -10.09
C TYR A 89 30.26 -11.80 -10.86
N ASN A 90 31.31 -11.30 -10.20
CA ASN A 90 32.66 -11.12 -10.76
C ASN A 90 32.81 -10.19 -11.98
N GLY A 91 31.83 -9.33 -12.28
CA GLY A 91 31.90 -8.40 -13.41
C GLY A 91 31.50 -9.06 -14.71
#